data_AF-A0A937VBP9-F1
#
_entry.id   AF-A0A937VBP9-F1
#
_cell.length_a   1.000
_cell.length_b   1.000
_cell.length_c   1.000
_cell.angle_alpha   90.00
_cell.angle_beta   90.00
_cell.angle_gamma   90.00
#
_symmetry.space_group_name_H-M   'P 1'
#
loop_
_entity.id
_entity.type
_entity.pdbx_description
1 polymer ?
#
loop_
_entity_poly.entity_id
_entity_poly.type
_entity_poly.pdbx_seq_one_letter_code
_entity_poly.pdbx_strand_id
1 'polypeptide(L)'
;MNRFTLRAVIIGTGLITAFVHLVLLNVGMGKIDPLFTLNGLGFLALLAALFLNLPIVSKQQTLVHWAFMAFTAVTIAAWVVLGRPYTPIGYVTKVDELVLIAALYLHLRARA
;
A
#
# COMPACT_ATOMS: atom_id res chain seq x y z
N MET A 1 -10.90 -16.62 -3.73
CA MET A 1 -11.55 -15.58 -2.89
C MET A 1 -12.61 -14.86 -3.71
N ASN A 2 -13.76 -14.53 -3.12
CA ASN A 2 -14.74 -13.71 -3.83
C ASN A 2 -14.26 -12.24 -3.88
N ARG A 3 -14.83 -11.44 -4.78
CA ARG A 3 -14.41 -10.04 -4.96
C ARG A 3 -14.58 -9.20 -3.70
N PHE A 4 -15.60 -9.46 -2.90
CA PHE A 4 -15.82 -8.74 -1.64
C PHE A 4 -14.67 -8.96 -0.65
N THR A 5 -14.25 -10.21 -0.46
CA THR A 5 -13.10 -10.55 0.39
C THR A 5 -11.83 -9.88 -0.12
N LEU A 6 -11.57 -9.87 -1.45
CA LEU A 6 -10.39 -9.20 -2.01
C LEU A 6 -10.40 -7.69 -1.73
N ARG A 7 -11.56 -7.02 -1.87
CA ARG A 7 -11.70 -5.59 -1.55
C ARG A 7 -11.43 -5.34 -0.07
N ALA A 8 -12.00 -6.16 0.82
CA ALA A 8 -11.76 -6.05 2.26
C ALA A 8 -10.29 -6.24 2.62
N VAL A 9 -9.60 -7.20 1.98
CA VAL A 9 -8.15 -7.41 2.17
C VAL A 9 -7.36 -6.20 1.68
N ILE A 10 -7.60 -5.71 0.45
CA ILE A 10 -6.90 -4.54 -0.09
C ILE A 10 -7.08 -3.31 0.80
N ILE A 11 -8.31 -3.08 1.28
CA ILE A 11 -8.61 -1.97 2.19
C ILE A 11 -7.88 -2.17 3.52
N GLY A 12 -7.97 -3.36 4.11
CA GLY A 12 -7.31 -3.69 5.37
C GLY A 12 -5.80 -3.49 5.30
N THR A 13 -5.12 -4.16 4.38
CA THR A 13 -3.66 -4.09 4.22
C THR A 13 -3.21 -2.69 3.78
N GLY A 14 -3.95 -2.04 2.88
CA GLY A 14 -3.67 -0.66 2.46
C GLY A 14 -3.74 0.33 3.63
N LEU A 15 -4.75 0.23 4.49
CA LEU A 15 -4.90 1.09 5.67
C LEU A 15 -3.87 0.76 6.76
N ILE A 16 -3.56 -0.51 6.99
CA ILE A 16 -2.52 -0.93 7.94
C ILE A 16 -1.17 -0.37 7.49
N THR A 17 -0.79 -0.58 6.24
CA THR A 17 0.47 -0.04 5.70
C THR A 17 0.51 1.49 5.76
N ALA A 18 -0.59 2.18 5.43
CA ALA A 18 -0.67 3.64 5.56
C ALA A 18 -0.47 4.11 7.01
N PHE A 19 -1.11 3.44 7.97
CA PHE A 19 -0.99 3.75 9.40
C PHE A 19 0.45 3.55 9.91
N VAL A 20 1.12 2.45 9.51
CA VAL A 20 2.52 2.21 9.88
C VAL A 20 3.40 3.37 9.41
N HIS A 21 3.24 3.80 8.15
CA HIS A 21 4.07 4.86 7.57
C HIS A 21 3.78 6.24 8.16
N LEU A 22 2.50 6.59 8.35
CA LEU A 22 2.11 7.89 8.87
C LEU A 22 2.37 8.04 10.37
N VAL A 23 2.18 6.96 11.14
CA VAL A 23 2.16 7.02 12.60
C VAL A 23 3.35 6.29 13.18
N LEU A 24 3.43 4.96 13.01
CA LEU A 24 4.42 4.16 13.74
C LEU A 24 5.86 4.52 13.40
N LEU A 25 6.16 4.75 12.11
CA LEU A 25 7.51 5.10 11.70
C LEU A 25 7.89 6.54 12.08
N ASN A 26 6.98 7.50 11.94
CA ASN A 26 7.20 8.88 12.36
C ASN A 26 7.36 9.01 13.88
N VAL A 27 6.50 8.34 14.66
CA VAL A 27 6.61 8.29 16.13
C VAL A 27 7.88 7.55 16.55
N GLY A 28 8.20 6.42 15.92
CA GLY A 28 9.42 5.65 16.20
C GLY A 28 10.71 6.41 15.91
N MET A 29 10.71 7.31 14.93
CA MET A 29 11.84 8.21 14.65
C MET A 29 11.86 9.47 15.54
N GLY A 30 10.80 9.74 16.30
CA GLY A 30 10.66 10.95 17.10
C GLY A 30 10.55 12.25 16.28
N LYS A 31 10.38 12.15 14.96
CA LYS A 31 10.23 13.28 14.03
C LYS A 31 9.35 12.88 12.84
N ILE A 32 8.71 13.87 12.23
CA ILE A 32 7.98 13.66 10.99
C ILE A 32 9.00 13.56 9.85
N ASP A 33 9.14 12.36 9.31
CA ASP A 33 9.93 12.10 8.12
C ASP A 33 9.07 12.31 6.86
N PRO A 34 9.49 13.20 5.94
CA PRO A 34 8.73 13.45 4.71
C PRO A 34 8.55 12.22 3.83
N LEU A 35 9.53 11.31 3.75
CA LEU A 35 9.44 10.13 2.89
C LEU A 35 8.42 9.13 3.43
N PHE A 36 8.42 8.86 4.73
CA PHE A 36 7.41 8.00 5.34
C PHE A 36 6.01 8.61 5.28
N THR A 37 5.92 9.93 5.49
CA THR A 37 4.64 10.63 5.38
C THR A 37 4.09 10.55 3.95
N LEU A 38 4.92 10.80 2.94
CA LEU A 38 4.54 10.66 1.54
C LEU A 38 4.18 9.22 1.17
N ASN A 39 4.88 8.22 1.72
CA ASN A 39 4.52 6.82 1.51
C ASN A 39 3.11 6.53 2.02
N GLY A 40 2.82 6.89 3.27
CA GLY A 40 1.51 6.68 3.88
C GLY A 40 0.38 7.40 3.14
N LEU A 41 0.61 8.65 2.72
CA LEU A 41 -0.34 9.38 1.87
C LEU A 41 -0.53 8.74 0.49
N GLY A 42 0.54 8.20 -0.10
CA GLY A 42 0.48 7.46 -1.37
C GLY A 42 -0.42 6.22 -1.29
N PHE A 43 -0.31 5.45 -0.20
CA PHE A 43 -1.22 4.32 0.07
C PHE A 43 -2.68 4.78 0.15
N LEU A 44 -2.97 5.84 0.91
CA LEU A 44 -4.33 6.38 1.03
C LEU A 44 -4.87 6.91 -0.31
N ALA A 45 -4.04 7.62 -1.07
CA ALA A 45 -4.41 8.19 -2.35
C ALA A 45 -4.72 7.09 -3.38
N LEU A 46 -3.91 6.04 -3.46
CA LEU A 46 -4.13 4.92 -4.37
C LEU A 46 -5.33 4.06 -3.94
N LEU A 47 -5.55 3.91 -2.63
CA LEU A 47 -6.73 3.24 -2.10
C LEU A 47 -8.02 4.02 -2.43
N ALA A 48 -7.98 5.35 -2.26
CA ALA A 48 -9.08 6.24 -2.66
C ALA A 48 -9.33 6.20 -4.17
N ALA A 49 -8.28 6.25 -4.98
CA ALA A 49 -8.35 6.15 -6.44
C ALA A 49 -9.00 4.83 -6.91
N LEU A 50 -8.76 3.75 -6.18
CA LEU A 50 -9.30 2.42 -6.49
C LEU A 50 -10.78 2.25 -6.10
N PHE A 51 -11.23 2.88 -5.01
CA PHE A 51 -12.56 2.61 -4.45
C PHE A 51 -13.55 3.78 -4.47
N LEU A 52 -13.10 5.03 -4.52
CA LEU A 52 -13.98 6.21 -4.51
C LEU A 52 -14.42 6.67 -5.92
N ASN A 53 -14.07 5.90 -6.96
CA ASN A 53 -14.50 6.12 -8.34
C ASN A 53 -14.25 7.57 -8.82
N LEU A 54 -13.07 8.11 -8.50
CA LEU A 54 -12.71 9.49 -8.80
C LEU A 54 -12.77 9.75 -10.32
N PRO A 55 -13.38 10.86 -10.79
CA PRO A 55 -13.59 11.11 -12.22
C PRO A 55 -12.31 11.05 -13.06
N ILE A 56 -11.17 11.42 -12.47
CA ILE A 56 -9.85 11.49 -13.11
C ILE A 56 -9.28 10.11 -13.46
N VAL A 57 -9.65 9.05 -12.71
CA VAL A 57 -9.11 7.68 -12.84
C VAL A 57 -10.18 6.60 -12.99
N SER A 58 -11.47 6.95 -12.97
CA SER A 58 -12.61 6.02 -13.06
C SER A 58 -12.54 5.11 -14.30
N LYS A 59 -12.03 5.64 -15.42
CA LYS A 59 -11.84 4.87 -16.67
C LYS A 59 -10.54 4.07 -16.71
N GLN A 60 -9.60 4.33 -15.82
CA GLN A 60 -8.23 3.78 -15.85
C GLN A 60 -7.96 2.88 -14.63
N GLN A 61 -9.00 2.24 -14.10
CA GLN A 61 -8.89 1.40 -12.89
C GLN A 61 -7.83 0.30 -13.04
N THR A 62 -7.63 -0.29 -14.22
CA THR A 62 -6.54 -1.25 -14.45
C THR A 62 -5.16 -0.61 -14.22
N LEU A 63 -4.95 0.62 -14.67
CA LEU A 63 -3.72 1.37 -14.42
C LEU A 63 -3.56 1.67 -12.92
N VAL A 64 -4.63 2.00 -12.21
CA VAL A 64 -4.59 2.23 -10.75
C VAL A 64 -4.13 0.97 -10.00
N HIS A 65 -4.57 -0.23 -10.41
CA HIS A 65 -4.08 -1.48 -9.80
C HIS A 65 -2.57 -1.66 -10.02
N TRP A 66 -2.09 -1.45 -11.25
CA TRP A 66 -0.67 -1.55 -11.57
C TRP A 66 0.16 -0.50 -10.84
N ALA A 67 -0.32 0.75 -10.78
CA ALA A 67 0.32 1.81 -10.02
C ALA A 67 0.41 1.47 -8.53
N PHE A 68 -0.67 0.92 -7.95
CA PHE A 68 -0.68 0.50 -6.55
C PHE A 68 0.28 -0.65 -6.28
N MET A 69 0.32 -1.66 -7.16
CA MET A 69 1.30 -2.75 -7.03
C MET A 69 2.74 -2.25 -7.19
N ALA A 70 3.02 -1.39 -8.17
CA ALA A 70 4.35 -0.84 -8.41
C ALA A 70 4.81 0.05 -7.26
N PHE A 71 3.94 0.93 -6.75
CA PHE A 71 4.23 1.76 -5.58
C PHE A 71 4.58 0.92 -4.35
N THR A 72 3.77 -0.10 -4.07
CA THR A 72 4.02 -1.05 -2.97
C THR A 72 5.33 -1.82 -3.18
N ALA A 73 5.65 -2.23 -4.40
CA ALA A 73 6.93 -2.88 -4.70
C ALA A 73 8.13 -1.94 -4.46
N VAL A 74 7.98 -0.65 -4.77
CA VAL A 74 9.01 0.37 -4.50
C VAL A 74 9.23 0.55 -3.00
N THR A 75 8.19 0.54 -2.17
CA THR A 75 8.36 0.65 -0.70
C THR A 75 9.04 -0.59 -0.11
N ILE A 76 8.81 -1.78 -0.68
CA ILE A 76 9.55 -3.00 -0.33
C ILE A 76 11.03 -2.84 -0.71
N ALA A 77 11.32 -2.49 -1.97
CA ALA A 77 12.69 -2.34 -2.47
C ALA A 77 13.47 -1.26 -1.71
N ALA A 78 12.85 -0.11 -1.44
CA ALA A 78 13.45 0.97 -0.65
C ALA A 78 13.80 0.50 0.77
N TRP A 79 12.91 -0.27 1.41
CA TRP A 79 13.20 -0.85 2.72
C TRP A 79 14.34 -1.86 2.67
N VAL A 80 14.43 -2.71 1.64
CA VAL A 80 15.56 -3.65 1.49
C VAL A 80 16.89 -2.91 1.40
N VAL A 81 16.96 -1.81 0.66
CA VAL A 81 18.19 -1.03 0.44
C VAL A 81 18.55 -0.15 1.65
N LEU A 82 17.56 0.55 2.22
CA LEU A 82 17.78 1.64 3.18
C LEU A 82 17.32 1.32 4.62
N GLY A 83 16.55 0.25 4.82
CA GLY A 83 15.84 -0.02 6.08
C GLY A 83 16.69 -0.55 7.23
N ARG A 84 18.01 -0.35 7.21
CA ARG A 84 18.92 -0.85 8.26
C ARG A 84 18.99 0.13 9.44
N PRO A 85 18.99 -0.35 10.70
CA PRO A 85 18.82 -1.74 11.10
C PRO A 85 17.40 -2.24 10.86
N TYR A 86 17.25 -3.47 10.37
CA TYR A 86 15.92 -4.05 10.14
C TYR A 86 15.24 -4.34 11.48
N THR A 87 13.99 -3.88 11.61
CA THR A 87 13.18 -4.03 12.82
C THR A 87 12.06 -5.04 12.60
N PRO A 88 11.53 -5.67 13.66
CA PRO A 88 10.38 -6.56 13.56
C PRO A 88 9.18 -5.91 12.88
N ILE A 89 8.91 -4.62 13.18
CA ILE A 89 7.83 -3.87 12.53
C ILE A 89 8.06 -3.76 11.01
N GLY A 90 9.30 -3.55 10.57
CA GLY A 90 9.66 -3.52 9.16
C GLY A 90 9.29 -4.82 8.45
N TYR A 91 9.68 -5.97 9.01
CA TYR A 91 9.32 -7.29 8.43
C TYR A 91 7.82 -7.50 8.35
N VAL A 92 7.08 -7.20 9.43
CA VAL A 92 5.61 -7.34 9.46
C VAL A 92 4.96 -6.46 8.38
N THR A 93 5.41 -5.22 8.23
CA THR A 93 4.90 -4.32 7.19
C THR A 93 5.22 -4.83 5.79
N LYS A 94 6.41 -5.40 5.54
CA LYS A 94 6.72 -5.98 4.22
C LYS A 94 5.83 -7.19 3.90
N VAL A 95 5.49 -8.01 4.90
CA VAL A 95 4.55 -9.14 4.70
C VAL A 95 3.15 -8.60 4.35
N ASP A 96 2.67 -7.58 5.06
CA ASP A 96 1.39 -6.92 4.75
C ASP A 96 1.36 -6.33 3.33
N GLU A 97 2.45 -5.66 2.92
CA GLU A 97 2.63 -5.13 1.55
C GLU A 97 2.64 -6.24 0.48
N LEU A 98 3.26 -7.39 0.75
CA LEU A 98 3.21 -8.54 -0.17
C LEU A 98 1.79 -9.11 -0.30
N VAL A 99 1.04 -9.20 0.81
CA VAL A 99 -0.37 -9.60 0.79
C VAL A 99 -1.20 -8.60 -0.02
N LEU A 100 -0.95 -7.30 0.13
CA LEU A 100 -1.59 -6.25 -0.65
C LEU A 100 -1.33 -6.42 -2.15
N ILE A 101 -0.08 -6.64 -2.56
CA ILE A 101 0.26 -6.89 -3.98
C ILE A 101 -0.48 -8.11 -4.52
N ALA A 102 -0.46 -9.22 -3.79
CA ALA A 102 -1.16 -10.43 -4.20
C ALA A 102 -2.68 -10.20 -4.33
N ALA A 103 -3.29 -9.50 -3.37
CA ALA A 103 -4.71 -9.18 -3.38
C ALA A 103 -5.08 -8.24 -4.54
N LEU A 104 -4.26 -7.23 -4.83
CA LEU A 104 -4.43 -6.32 -5.98
C LEU A 104 -4.38 -7.09 -7.31
N TYR A 105 -3.41 -7.99 -7.46
CA TYR A 105 -3.29 -8.82 -8.66
C TYR A 105 -4.51 -9.72 -8.85
N LEU A 106 -4.94 -10.43 -7.81
CA LEU A 106 -6.13 -11.29 -7.86
C LEU A 106 -7.41 -10.49 -8.13
N HIS A 107 -7.55 -9.29 -7.54
CA HIS A 107 -8.69 -8.42 -7.78
C HIS A 107 -8.72 -7.89 -9.22
N LEU A 108 -7.55 -7.56 -9.80
CA LEU A 108 -7.44 -7.17 -11.21
C LEU A 108 -7.83 -8.33 -12.14
N ARG A 109 -7.31 -9.54 -11.89
CA ARG A 109 -7.63 -10.74 -12.69
C ARG A 109 -9.09 -11.12 -12.61
N ALA A 110 -9.72 -10.93 -11.45
CA ALA A 110 -11.16 -11.16 -11.31
C ALA A 110 -12.00 -10.12 -12.07
N ARG A 111 -11.43 -8.96 -12.44
CA ARG A 111 -12.07 -7.84 -13.15
C ARG A 111 -12.05 -7.96 -14.67
N ALA A 112 -11.06 -8.66 -15.21
CA ALA A 112 -10.97 -9.02 -16.63
C ALA A 112 -11.98 -10.10 -16.99
#